data_AF-A0A371WRL9-F1
#
_entry.id   AF-A0A371WRL9-F1
#
_cell.length_a   1.000
_cell.length_b   1.000
_cell.length_c   1.000
_cell.angle_alpha   90.00
_cell.angle_beta   90.00
_cell.angle_gamma   90.00
#
_symmetry.space_group_name_H-M   'P 1'
#
loop_
_entity.id
_entity.type
_entity.pdbx_description
1 polymer ?
#
loop_
_entity_poly.entity_id
_entity_poly.type
_entity_poly.pdbx_seq_one_letter_code
_entity_poly.pdbx_strand_id
1 'polypeptide(L)'
;MPGLFTRQNLRFLFREDQGVIDRRTWWLAVTLLGAVWIIAALIATALRYAIVSAVMRLDNSTNMLELMQKMTFSGIFNIVMILVYVCYYFVSAKRFRDLGRSPYLGLILPAAIYLAASFGPVLNAFFPPYGSWLAGVCLSLVAFWNVVVLGFTKGELN
;
A
#
# COMPACT_ATOMS: atom_id res chain seq x y z
N MET A 1 15.69 13.89 20.70
CA MET A 1 15.14 13.40 19.41
C MET A 1 14.45 14.58 18.73
N PRO A 2 15.10 15.27 17.79
CA PRO A 2 14.43 16.33 17.01
C PRO A 2 13.20 15.73 16.31
N GLY A 3 12.07 16.42 16.39
CA GLY A 3 10.75 15.85 16.11
C GLY A 3 10.66 15.16 14.74
N LEU A 4 10.21 13.91 14.72
CA LEU A 4 9.93 13.16 13.48
C LEU A 4 8.97 13.88 12.52
N PHE A 5 8.19 14.83 13.04
CA PHE A 5 7.17 15.59 12.32
C PHE A 5 7.63 16.94 11.77
N THR A 6 8.92 17.28 11.86
CA THR A 6 9.42 18.49 11.19
C THR A 6 9.34 18.29 9.66
N ARG A 7 8.94 19.33 8.92
CA ARG A 7 8.77 19.28 7.45
C ARG A 7 9.98 18.71 6.70
N GLN A 8 11.19 19.02 7.18
CA GLN A 8 12.44 18.49 6.63
C GLN A 8 12.58 16.98 6.86
N ASN A 9 12.22 16.47 8.04
CA ASN A 9 12.25 15.04 8.35
C ASN A 9 11.23 14.24 7.53
N LEU A 10 10.01 14.76 7.34
CA LEU A 10 9.00 14.10 6.49
C LEU A 10 9.41 14.08 5.01
N ARG A 11 9.98 15.18 4.51
CA ARG A 11 10.51 15.26 3.15
C ARG A 11 11.67 14.27 2.96
N PHE A 12 12.60 14.23 3.93
CA PHE A 12 13.66 13.24 3.95
C PHE A 12 13.04 11.85 3.88
N LEU A 13 12.15 11.48 4.80
CA LEU A 13 11.58 10.13 4.93
C LEU A 13 10.86 9.62 3.68
N PHE A 14 9.97 10.43 3.11
CA PHE A 14 8.99 9.98 2.11
C PHE A 14 9.29 10.43 0.68
N ARG A 15 10.25 11.33 0.46
CA ARG A 15 10.52 11.89 -0.88
C ARG A 15 11.97 11.75 -1.32
N GLU A 16 12.93 11.86 -0.40
CA GLU A 16 14.33 11.71 -0.78
C GLU A 16 14.68 10.24 -0.91
N ASP A 17 15.37 9.93 -2.00
CA ASP A 17 15.99 8.63 -2.22
C ASP A 17 17.09 8.41 -1.17
N GLN A 18 17.96 9.40 -0.96
CA GLN A 18 19.25 9.20 -0.28
C GLN A 18 19.13 9.05 1.23
N GLY A 19 20.15 8.43 1.82
CA GLY A 19 20.28 8.23 3.25
C GLY A 19 19.91 6.83 3.74
N VAL A 20 19.94 6.70 5.07
CA VAL A 20 19.80 5.45 5.81
C VAL A 20 18.87 5.68 6.99
N ILE A 21 18.04 4.69 7.35
CA ILE A 21 17.13 4.80 8.50
C ILE A 21 17.26 3.62 9.45
N ASP A 22 17.13 3.94 10.73
CA ASP A 22 17.07 2.97 11.80
C ASP A 22 15.75 2.16 11.79
N ARG A 23 15.77 0.97 12.39
CA ARG A 23 14.65 0.03 12.54
C ARG A 23 13.46 0.69 13.21
N ARG A 24 13.69 1.46 14.28
CA ARG A 24 12.61 2.13 15.02
C ARG A 24 11.90 3.15 14.14
N THR A 25 12.67 3.92 13.38
CA THR A 25 12.14 4.91 12.43
C THR A 25 11.36 4.23 11.30
N TRP A 26 11.84 3.08 10.80
CA TRP A 26 11.11 2.28 9.81
C TRP A 26 9.75 1.82 10.34
N TRP A 27 9.67 1.25 11.55
CA TRP A 27 8.40 0.86 12.16
C TRP A 27 7.43 2.04 12.34
N LEU A 28 7.93 3.20 12.78
CA LEU A 28 7.11 4.41 12.90
C LEU A 28 6.58 4.89 11.54
N ALA A 29 7.41 4.87 10.50
CA ALA A 29 7.00 5.24 9.16
C ALA A 29 5.96 4.28 8.59
N VAL A 30 6.17 2.97 8.73
CA VAL A 30 5.27 1.93 8.23
C VAL A 30 3.94 1.93 8.98
N THR A 31 3.95 2.12 10.31
CA THR A 31 2.71 2.24 11.10
C THR A 31 1.91 3.48 10.71
N LEU A 32 2.57 4.61 10.45
CA LEU A 32 1.91 5.83 9.96
C LEU A 32 1.29 5.60 8.57
N LEU A 33 2.04 5.02 7.64
CA LEU A 33 1.53 4.68 6.30
C LEU A 33 0.37 3.67 6.38
N GLY A 34 0.47 2.68 7.27
CA GLY A 34 -0.59 1.72 7.54
C GLY A 34 -1.85 2.38 8.10
N ALA A 35 -1.72 3.35 9.01
CA ALA A 35 -2.85 4.11 9.52
C ALA A 35 -3.54 4.92 8.41
N VAL A 36 -2.77 5.61 7.56
CA VAL A 36 -3.30 6.33 6.39
C VAL A 36 -4.04 5.39 5.46
N TRP A 37 -3.47 4.20 5.20
CA TRP A 37 -4.10 3.17 4.37
C TRP A 37 -5.42 2.67 4.95
N ILE A 38 -5.45 2.32 6.25
CA ILE A 38 -6.66 1.84 6.94
C ILE A 38 -7.75 2.91 6.89
N ILE A 39 -7.41 4.16 7.20
CA ILE A 39 -8.37 5.28 7.16
C ILE A 39 -8.92 5.46 5.75
N ALA A 40 -8.05 5.47 4.73
CA ALA A 40 -8.49 5.56 3.34
C ALA A 40 -9.41 4.41 2.94
N ALA A 41 -9.09 3.17 3.35
CA ALA A 41 -9.92 1.99 3.09
C ALA A 41 -11.27 2.04 3.80
N LEU A 42 -11.33 2.53 5.04
CA LEU A 42 -12.57 2.73 5.78
C LEU A 42 -13.44 3.79 5.12
N ILE A 43 -12.87 4.94 4.73
CA ILE A 43 -13.59 5.99 4.00
C ILE A 43 -14.12 5.43 2.69
N ALA A 44 -13.31 4.67 1.94
CA ALA A 44 -13.73 4.06 0.69
C ALA A 44 -14.87 3.06 0.86
N THR A 45 -14.82 2.25 1.92
CA THR A 45 -15.85 1.26 2.23
C THR A 45 -17.14 1.94 2.69
N ALA A 46 -17.06 2.93 3.58
CA ALA A 46 -18.19 3.70 4.06
C ALA A 46 -18.89 4.45 2.92
N LEU A 47 -18.11 5.08 2.03
CA LEU A 47 -18.69 5.78 0.88
C LEU A 47 -19.30 4.81 -0.12
N ARG A 48 -18.66 3.67 -0.40
CA ARG A 48 -19.25 2.62 -1.24
C ARG A 48 -20.60 2.18 -0.69
N TYR A 49 -20.69 1.95 0.62
CA TYR A 49 -21.94 1.57 1.26
C TYR A 49 -23.01 2.67 1.13
N ALA A 50 -22.65 3.92 1.39
CA ALA A 50 -23.55 5.07 1.26
C ALA A 50 -24.08 5.21 -0.17
N ILE A 51 -23.21 5.11 -1.19
CA ILE A 51 -23.59 5.20 -2.61
C ILE A 51 -24.53 4.06 -2.99
N VAL A 52 -24.18 2.81 -2.67
CA VAL A 52 -25.05 1.65 -2.98
C VAL A 52 -26.42 1.80 -2.31
N SER A 53 -26.45 2.23 -1.05
CA SER A 53 -27.71 2.44 -0.32
C SER A 53 -28.56 3.59 -0.88
N ALA A 54 -27.93 4.63 -1.43
CA ALA A 54 -28.61 5.75 -2.06
C ALA A 54 -29.14 5.37 -3.45
N VAL A 55 -28.37 4.62 -4.23
CA VAL A 55 -28.77 4.17 -5.57
C VAL A 55 -29.92 3.17 -5.50
N MET A 56 -29.90 2.23 -4.54
CA MET A 56 -31.01 1.28 -4.33
C MET A 56 -32.36 1.98 -4.06
N ARG A 57 -32.35 3.27 -3.72
CA ARG A 57 -33.55 4.09 -3.50
C ARG A 57 -34.00 4.88 -4.73
N LEU A 58 -33.18 4.99 -5.78
CA LEU A 58 -33.53 5.65 -7.04
C LEU A 58 -33.85 4.62 -8.12
N ASP A 59 -35.10 4.62 -8.57
CA ASP A 59 -35.66 3.67 -9.51
C ASP A 59 -35.01 3.71 -10.91
N ASN A 60 -34.81 2.51 -11.48
CA ASN A 60 -34.50 2.01 -12.84
C ASN A 60 -33.85 2.86 -13.97
N SER A 61 -33.40 4.10 -13.76
CA SER A 61 -32.78 4.95 -14.81
C SER A 61 -31.27 5.19 -14.64
N THR A 62 -30.65 4.57 -13.64
CA THR A 62 -29.39 5.02 -12.99
C THR A 62 -28.09 4.35 -13.46
N ASN A 63 -28.13 3.49 -14.49
CA ASN A 63 -26.96 2.70 -14.90
C ASN A 63 -25.73 3.55 -15.28
N MET A 64 -25.91 4.74 -15.86
CA MET A 64 -24.78 5.58 -16.31
C MET A 64 -24.20 6.45 -15.18
N LEU A 65 -25.05 6.97 -14.28
CA LEU A 65 -24.62 7.76 -13.12
C LEU A 65 -23.90 6.87 -12.09
N GLU A 66 -24.38 5.64 -11.87
CA GLU A 66 -23.68 4.64 -11.07
C GLU A 66 -22.29 4.32 -11.60
N LEU A 67 -22.17 4.12 -12.92
CA LEU A 67 -20.89 3.78 -13.55
C LEU A 67 -19.89 4.93 -13.40
N MET A 68 -20.35 6.17 -13.61
CA MET A 68 -19.52 7.37 -13.44
C MET A 68 -19.07 7.60 -12.00
N GLN A 69 -19.94 7.37 -11.01
CA GLN A 69 -19.58 7.47 -9.60
C GLN A 69 -18.61 6.37 -9.17
N LYS A 70 -18.83 5.12 -9.62
CA LYS A 70 -17.92 3.98 -9.37
C LYS A 70 -16.52 4.23 -9.98
N MET A 71 -16.44 4.77 -11.20
CA MET A 71 -15.17 5.08 -11.87
C MET A 71 -14.42 6.26 -11.23
N THR A 72 -15.11 7.37 -10.93
CA THR A 72 -14.46 8.58 -10.39
C THR A 72 -13.91 8.35 -8.98
N PHE A 73 -14.66 7.64 -8.13
CA PHE A 73 -14.24 7.38 -6.76
C PHE A 73 -13.09 6.36 -6.68
N SER A 74 -13.11 5.35 -7.56
CA SER A 74 -11.99 4.43 -7.71
C SER A 74 -10.70 5.16 -8.08
N GLY A 75 -10.77 6.20 -8.94
CA GLY A 75 -9.62 7.00 -9.34
C GLY A 75 -8.91 7.70 -8.18
N ILE A 76 -9.64 8.42 -7.33
CA ILE A 76 -9.04 9.15 -6.19
C ILE A 76 -8.40 8.17 -5.20
N PHE A 77 -9.10 7.07 -4.88
CA PHE A 77 -8.55 6.05 -3.99
C PHE A 77 -7.27 5.44 -4.56
N ASN A 78 -7.23 5.14 -5.86
CA ASN A 78 -6.04 4.62 -6.52
C ASN A 78 -4.85 5.60 -6.43
N ILE A 79 -5.08 6.91 -6.57
CA ILE A 79 -4.02 7.92 -6.42
C ILE A 79 -3.44 7.90 -5.00
N VAL A 80 -4.30 7.86 -3.98
CA VAL A 80 -3.86 7.78 -2.57
C VAL A 80 -3.05 6.51 -2.34
N MET A 81 -3.51 5.37 -2.89
CA MET A 81 -2.82 4.09 -2.79
C MET A 81 -1.45 4.12 -3.44
N ILE A 82 -1.34 4.68 -4.65
CA ILE A 82 -0.05 4.87 -5.34
C ILE A 82 0.89 5.71 -4.47
N LEU A 83 0.39 6.81 -3.89
CA LEU A 83 1.22 7.66 -3.04
C LEU A 83 1.72 6.90 -1.81
N VAL A 84 0.87 6.10 -1.16
CA VAL A 84 1.27 5.23 -0.04
C VAL A 84 2.35 4.24 -0.47
N TYR A 85 2.22 3.61 -1.63
CA TYR A 85 3.22 2.66 -2.15
C TYR A 85 4.55 3.33 -2.47
N VAL A 86 4.53 4.52 -3.07
CA VAL A 86 5.74 5.30 -3.36
C VAL A 86 6.44 5.72 -2.06
N CYS A 87 5.69 6.21 -1.08
CA CYS A 87 6.21 6.53 0.25
C CYS A 87 6.81 5.29 0.93
N TYR A 88 6.12 4.14 0.84
CA TYR A 88 6.61 2.88 1.38
C TYR A 88 7.93 2.43 0.73
N TYR A 89 8.04 2.59 -0.59
CA TYR A 89 9.26 2.30 -1.33
C TYR A 89 10.44 3.13 -0.81
N PHE A 90 10.29 4.46 -0.69
CA PHE A 90 11.39 5.32 -0.22
C PHE A 90 11.84 4.98 1.20
N VAL A 91 10.90 4.71 2.10
CA VAL A 91 11.19 4.28 3.48
C VAL A 91 11.93 2.94 3.49
N SER A 92 11.43 1.96 2.74
CA SER A 92 12.01 0.62 2.68
C SER A 92 13.37 0.58 2.00
N ALA A 93 13.56 1.40 0.95
CA ALA A 93 14.84 1.55 0.25
C ALA A 93 15.96 2.00 1.21
N LYS A 94 15.68 3.00 2.06
CA LYS A 94 16.65 3.47 3.07
C LYS A 94 16.97 2.42 4.11
N ARG A 95 15.97 1.62 4.51
CA ARG A 95 16.19 0.53 5.45
C ARG A 95 17.00 -0.61 4.81
N PHE A 96 16.77 -0.93 3.54
CA PHE A 96 17.61 -1.88 2.82
C PHE A 96 19.06 -1.41 2.70
N ARG A 97 19.30 -0.09 2.52
CA ARG A 97 20.66 0.45 2.56
C ARG A 97 21.33 0.31 3.91
N ASP A 98 20.59 0.45 5.02
CA ASP A 98 21.12 0.20 6.37
C ASP A 98 21.57 -1.24 6.57
N LEU A 99 20.95 -2.16 5.82
CA LEU A 99 21.28 -3.58 5.82
C LEU A 99 22.38 -3.94 4.80
N GLY A 100 23.01 -2.95 4.15
CA GLY A 100 24.00 -3.17 3.09
C GLY A 100 23.42 -3.81 1.83
N ARG A 101 22.10 -3.75 1.62
CA ARG A 101 21.40 -4.36 0.48
C ARG A 101 20.96 -3.34 -0.56
N SER A 102 20.64 -3.84 -1.74
CA SER A 102 20.14 -3.01 -2.84
C SER A 102 18.81 -2.32 -2.48
N PRO A 103 18.68 -1.00 -2.70
CA PRO A 103 17.45 -0.26 -2.38
C PRO A 103 16.26 -0.70 -3.25
N TYR A 104 16.50 -1.27 -4.43
CA TYR A 104 15.46 -1.76 -5.34
C TYR A 104 14.62 -2.89 -4.74
N LEU A 105 15.12 -3.59 -3.71
CA LEU A 105 14.36 -4.59 -2.97
C LEU A 105 13.13 -3.98 -2.25
N GLY A 106 13.16 -2.67 -1.98
CA GLY A 106 12.00 -1.94 -1.44
C GLY A 106 10.79 -1.92 -2.39
N LEU A 107 10.99 -2.17 -3.69
CA LEU A 107 9.93 -2.18 -4.70
C LEU A 107 9.18 -3.52 -4.77
N ILE A 108 9.78 -4.59 -4.23
CA ILE A 108 9.23 -5.95 -4.35
C ILE A 108 7.81 -6.04 -3.78
N LEU A 109 7.57 -5.46 -2.60
CA LEU A 109 6.24 -5.50 -1.98
C LEU A 109 5.19 -4.69 -2.78
N PRO A 110 5.42 -3.40 -3.12
CA PRO A 110 4.53 -2.66 -4.01
C PRO A 110 4.24 -3.37 -5.34
N ALA A 111 5.26 -3.95 -5.97
CA ALA A 111 5.12 -4.68 -7.22
C ALA A 111 4.29 -5.96 -7.04
N ALA A 112 4.52 -6.73 -5.98
CA ALA A 112 3.74 -7.92 -5.66
C ALA A 112 2.26 -7.59 -5.42
N ILE A 113 1.96 -6.49 -4.73
CA ILE A 113 0.58 -6.04 -4.51
C ILE A 113 -0.08 -5.68 -5.84
N TYR A 114 0.60 -4.92 -6.70
CA TYR A 114 0.10 -4.56 -8.03
C TYR A 114 -0.17 -5.80 -8.90
N LEU A 115 0.76 -6.75 -8.91
CA LEU A 115 0.62 -8.00 -9.66
C LEU A 115 -0.55 -8.83 -9.11
N ALA A 116 -0.67 -8.98 -7.79
CA ALA A 116 -1.78 -9.71 -7.18
C ALA A 116 -3.14 -9.07 -7.51
N ALA A 117 -3.24 -7.73 -7.48
CA ALA A 117 -4.45 -7.01 -7.83
C ALA A 117 -4.82 -7.14 -9.33
N SER A 118 -3.82 -7.11 -10.21
CA SER A 118 -4.03 -7.14 -11.67
C SER A 118 -4.28 -8.55 -12.20
N PHE A 119 -3.52 -9.53 -11.71
CA PHE A 119 -3.59 -10.92 -12.17
C PHE A 119 -4.57 -11.77 -11.36
N GLY A 120 -5.03 -11.32 -10.17
CA GLY A 120 -5.99 -12.06 -9.37
C GLY A 120 -7.27 -12.48 -10.12
N PRO A 121 -7.95 -11.57 -10.85
CA PRO A 121 -9.12 -11.92 -11.65
C PRO A 121 -8.82 -12.92 -12.76
N VAL A 122 -7.67 -12.75 -13.43
CA VAL A 122 -7.22 -13.62 -14.52
C VAL A 122 -6.90 -15.03 -14.00
N LEU A 123 -6.14 -15.13 -12.91
CA LEU A 123 -5.81 -16.40 -12.26
C LEU A 123 -7.06 -17.14 -11.79
N ASN A 124 -8.06 -16.41 -11.28
CA ASN A 124 -9.30 -17.03 -10.84
C ASN A 124 -10.17 -17.53 -12.01
N ALA A 125 -10.02 -16.92 -13.20
CA ALA A 125 -10.68 -17.41 -14.42
C ALA A 125 -10.05 -18.73 -14.93
N PHE A 126 -8.72 -18.89 -14.81
CA PHE A 126 -8.01 -20.09 -15.27
C PHE A 126 -7.96 -21.22 -14.23
N PHE A 127 -7.93 -20.89 -12.94
CA PHE A 127 -7.87 -21.85 -11.84
C PHE A 127 -8.95 -21.58 -10.78
N PRO A 128 -10.25 -21.72 -11.10
CA PRO A 128 -11.30 -21.66 -10.08
C PRO A 128 -11.19 -22.87 -9.13
N PRO A 129 -11.39 -22.71 -7.80
CA PRO A 129 -11.52 -21.47 -7.03
C PRO A 129 -10.18 -20.97 -6.43
N TYR A 130 -9.06 -21.63 -6.73
CA TYR A 130 -7.79 -21.46 -6.02
C TYR A 130 -6.94 -20.29 -6.53
N GLY A 131 -7.22 -19.73 -7.70
CA GLY A 131 -6.38 -18.69 -8.31
C GLY A 131 -6.23 -17.42 -7.45
N SER A 132 -7.32 -16.99 -6.81
CA SER A 132 -7.30 -15.87 -5.87
C SER A 132 -6.57 -16.22 -4.56
N TRP A 133 -6.70 -17.46 -4.09
CA TRP A 133 -6.02 -17.94 -2.90
C TRP A 133 -4.51 -18.02 -3.09
N LEU A 134 -4.05 -18.56 -4.23
CA LEU A 134 -2.63 -18.64 -4.59
C LEU A 134 -1.99 -17.25 -4.67
N ALA A 135 -2.66 -16.29 -5.32
CA ALA A 135 -2.19 -14.90 -5.36
C ALA A 135 -2.09 -14.30 -3.94
N GLY A 136 -3.07 -14.58 -3.09
CA GLY A 136 -3.07 -14.18 -1.68
C GLY A 136 -1.90 -14.75 -0.89
N VAL A 137 -1.67 -16.07 -0.98
CA VAL A 137 -0.56 -16.76 -0.29
C VAL A 137 0.80 -16.20 -0.73
N CYS A 138 1.02 -16.05 -2.04
CA CYS A 138 2.26 -15.47 -2.56
C CYS A 138 2.48 -14.05 -2.05
N LEU A 139 1.43 -13.22 -2.05
CA LEU A 139 1.51 -11.87 -1.52
C LEU A 139 1.82 -11.85 -0.02
N SER A 140 1.18 -12.72 0.76
CA SER A 140 1.44 -12.85 2.20
C SER A 140 2.88 -13.27 2.48
N LEU A 141 3.45 -14.18 1.69
CA LEU A 141 4.85 -14.57 1.82
C LEU A 141 5.80 -13.40 1.54
N VAL A 142 5.53 -12.61 0.49
CA VAL A 142 6.34 -11.42 0.16
C VAL A 142 6.22 -10.36 1.26
N ALA A 143 5.01 -10.10 1.76
CA ALA A 143 4.78 -9.17 2.86
C ALA A 143 5.50 -9.62 4.13
N PHE A 144 5.38 -10.89 4.49
CA PHE A 144 6.04 -11.48 5.64
C PHE A 144 7.57 -11.36 5.54
N TRP A 145 8.14 -11.73 4.38
CA TRP A 145 9.56 -11.58 4.12
C TRP A 145 10.02 -10.12 4.27
N ASN A 146 9.26 -9.17 3.72
CA ASN A 146 9.62 -7.76 3.77
C ASN A 146 9.63 -7.24 5.22
N VAL A 147 8.63 -7.60 6.02
CA VAL A 147 8.53 -7.25 7.44
C VAL A 147 9.64 -7.90 8.27
N VAL A 148 9.94 -9.19 8.04
CA VAL A 148 11.01 -9.88 8.75
C VAL A 148 12.36 -9.23 8.46
N VAL A 149 12.68 -9.01 7.18
CA VAL A 149 13.97 -8.46 6.78
C VAL A 149 14.14 -7.03 7.29
N LEU A 150 13.16 -6.16 7.07
CA LEU A 150 13.30 -4.74 7.41
C LEU A 150 13.05 -4.45 8.90
N GLY A 151 12.12 -5.18 9.50
CA GLY A 151 11.63 -4.94 10.85
C GLY A 151 12.38 -5.66 11.96
N PHE A 152 13.10 -6.76 11.67
CA PHE A 152 13.76 -7.58 12.69
C PHE A 152 15.26 -7.77 12.47
N THR A 153 15.77 -7.63 11.25
CA THR A 153 17.21 -7.69 11.00
C THR A 153 17.91 -6.46 11.57
N LYS A 154 18.98 -6.67 12.35
CA LYS A 154 19.87 -5.58 12.79
C LYS A 154 20.63 -5.04 11.58
N GLY A 155 20.69 -3.73 11.46
CA GLY A 155 21.51 -3.06 10.46
C GLY A 155 22.58 -2.22 11.14
N GLU A 156 23.37 -1.50 10.34
CA GLU A 156 24.58 -0.82 10.83
C GLU A 156 24.30 0.28 11.86
N LEU A 157 23.11 0.89 11.81
CA LEU A 157 22.69 1.90 12.78
C LEU A 157 22.11 1.36 14.11
N ASN A 158 22.08 0.03 14.33
CA ASN A 158 21.52 -0.63 15.53
C ASN A 158 22.51 -1.45 16.37
#